data_AF-A0A0B2SVC2-F1
#
_entry.id   AF-A0A0B2SVC2-F1
#
_cell.length_a   1.000
_cell.length_b   1.000
_cell.length_c   1.000
_cell.angle_alpha   90.00
_cell.angle_beta   90.00
_cell.angle_gamma   90.00
#
_symmetry.space_group_name_H-M   'P 1'
#
loop_
_entity.id
_entity.type
_entity.pdbx_description
1 polymer ?
#
loop_
_entity_poly.entity_id
_entity_poly.type
_entity_poly.pdbx_seq_one_letter_code
_entity_poly.pdbx_strand_id
1 'polypeptide(L)'
;MFERISQHGRQFEAETRDHIKRYSEAGLRTLVITYRELDEEEYKLWDNEFSKIKTTVTEDRDALVDAVVDKMERDLILLGATAVEDRLQKGKLSWAKIKLWILIGDKMETAVNIGYACSLLRQDMKHIVITLD
;
A
#
# COMPACT_ATOMS: atom_id res chain seq x y z
N MET A 1 -4.37 -5.07 6.19
CA MET A 1 -4.12 -4.39 7.48
C MET A 1 -5.38 -4.13 8.29
N PHE A 2 -6.41 -3.44 7.80
CA PHE A 2 -7.60 -3.16 8.63
C PHE A 2 -8.30 -4.39 9.21
N GLU A 3 -8.22 -5.55 8.55
CA GLU A 3 -8.77 -6.82 9.04
C GLU A 3 -8.00 -7.40 10.25
N ARG A 4 -6.78 -6.92 10.48
CA ARG A 4 -5.88 -7.36 11.57
C ARG A 4 -5.96 -6.49 12.82
N ILE A 5 -6.75 -5.41 12.77
CA ILE A 5 -6.93 -4.47 13.89
C ILE A 5 -7.95 -5.05 14.88
N SER A 6 -7.63 -5.02 16.18
CA SER A 6 -8.55 -5.44 17.25
C SER A 6 -9.80 -4.56 17.30
N GLN A 7 -10.87 -5.00 17.97
CA GLN A 7 -12.08 -4.19 18.12
C GLN A 7 -11.81 -2.86 18.86
N HIS A 8 -10.93 -2.89 19.87
CA HIS A 8 -10.56 -1.72 20.67
C HIS A 8 -9.53 -0.82 19.97
N GLY A 9 -8.79 -1.36 18.99
CA GLY A 9 -7.77 -0.63 18.22
C GLY A 9 -8.30 0.24 17.08
N ARG A 10 -9.63 0.40 16.93
CA ARG A 10 -10.28 1.01 15.76
C ARG A 10 -10.76 2.44 15.97
N GLN A 11 -10.41 3.09 17.08
CA GLN A 11 -10.89 4.42 17.46
C GLN A 11 -10.85 5.44 16.31
N PHE A 12 -9.77 5.46 15.52
CA PHE A 12 -9.56 6.42 14.43
C PHE A 12 -9.71 5.81 13.03
N GLU A 13 -10.32 4.61 12.91
CA GLU A 13 -10.36 3.90 11.62
C GLU A 13 -11.14 4.66 10.55
N ALA A 14 -12.30 5.22 10.89
CA ALA A 14 -13.14 5.94 9.93
C ALA A 14 -12.43 7.17 9.35
N GLU A 15 -11.83 7.99 10.21
CA GLU A 15 -11.08 9.18 9.80
C GLU A 15 -9.82 8.81 9.01
N THR A 16 -9.08 7.79 9.45
CA THR A 16 -7.88 7.32 8.75
C THR A 16 -8.21 6.80 7.35
N ARG A 17 -9.33 6.07 7.18
CA ARG A 17 -9.79 5.61 5.87
C ARG A 17 -10.15 6.77 4.94
N ASP A 18 -10.81 7.79 5.47
CA ASP A 18 -11.14 8.98 4.68
C ASP A 18 -9.86 9.73 4.24
N HIS A 19 -8.87 9.89 5.12
CA HIS A 19 -7.57 10.46 4.75
C HIS A 19 -6.83 9.63 3.70
N ILE A 20 -6.79 8.30 3.82
CA ILE A 20 -6.17 7.41 2.82
C ILE A 20 -6.83 7.58 1.45
N LYS A 21 -8.16 7.70 1.41
CA LYS A 21 -8.91 7.95 0.18
C LYS A 21 -8.47 9.27 -0.46
N ARG A 22 -8.45 10.36 0.31
CA ARG A 22 -8.01 11.68 -0.18
C ARG A 22 -6.55 11.67 -0.67
N TYR A 23 -5.65 10.98 0.03
CA TYR A 23 -4.25 10.84 -0.38
C TYR A 23 -4.12 10.05 -1.68
N SER A 24 -4.90 8.98 -1.84
CA SER A 24 -4.92 8.17 -3.06
C SER A 24 -5.47 8.97 -4.25
N GLU A 25 -6.50 9.79 -4.04
CA GLU A 25 -7.05 10.72 -5.05
C GLU A 25 -6.03 11.80 -5.44
N ALA A 26 -5.16 12.20 -4.51
CA ALA A 26 -4.05 13.10 -4.77
C ALA A 26 -2.82 12.41 -5.41
N GLY A 27 -2.88 11.10 -5.69
CA GLY A 27 -1.79 10.34 -6.30
C GLY A 27 -0.63 10.01 -5.35
N LEU A 28 -0.83 10.13 -4.03
CA LEU A 28 0.17 9.80 -3.02
C LEU A 28 0.13 8.32 -2.69
N ARG A 29 1.29 7.72 -2.42
CA ARG A 29 1.38 6.35 -1.89
C ARG A 29 1.11 6.35 -0.40
N THR A 30 0.16 5.55 0.05
CA THR A 30 -0.22 5.50 1.47
C THR A 30 0.28 4.24 2.17
N LEU A 31 0.77 4.36 3.40
CA LEU A 31 1.05 3.24 4.29
C LEU A 31 0.21 3.37 5.57
N VAL A 32 -0.35 2.26 6.04
CA VAL A 32 -1.09 2.21 7.33
C VAL A 32 -0.14 1.70 8.40
N ILE A 33 -0.07 2.42 9.51
CA ILE A 33 0.79 2.08 10.65
C ILE A 33 -0.09 1.60 11.80
N THR A 34 0.27 0.43 12.32
CA THR A 34 -0.39 -0.22 13.44
C THR A 34 0.67 -0.78 14.37
N TYR A 35 0.36 -0.93 15.65
CA TYR A 35 1.26 -1.56 16.61
C TYR A 35 0.47 -2.48 17.53
N ARG A 36 1.17 -3.35 18.25
CA ARG A 36 0.62 -4.13 19.36
C ARG A 36 1.69 -4.21 20.43
N GLU A 37 1.27 -4.04 21.67
CA GLU A 37 2.12 -4.33 22.83
C GLU A 37 2.03 -5.82 23.12
N LEU A 38 3.19 -6.42 23.35
CA LEU A 38 3.34 -7.84 23.64
C LEU A 38 4.00 -7.96 25.00
N ASP A 39 3.55 -8.92 25.79
CA ASP A 39 4.28 -9.30 26.97
C ASP A 39 5.55 -10.10 26.60
N GLU A 40 6.52 -10.13 27.52
CA GLU A 40 7.81 -10.75 27.27
C GLU A 40 7.70 -12.27 27.11
N GLU A 41 6.72 -12.91 27.76
CA GLU A 41 6.51 -14.36 27.69
C GLU A 41 5.93 -14.75 26.33
N GLU A 42 4.90 -14.04 25.85
CA GLU A 42 4.29 -14.15 24.53
C GLU A 42 5.36 -13.99 23.44
N TYR A 43 6.19 -12.95 23.53
CA TYR A 43 7.28 -12.75 22.57
C TYR A 43 8.26 -13.92 22.57
N LYS A 44 8.71 -14.40 23.75
CA LYS A 44 9.64 -15.54 23.84
C LYS A 44 9.04 -16.82 23.27
N LEU A 45 7.75 -17.09 23.52
CA LEU A 45 7.07 -18.26 22.97
C LEU A 45 7.02 -18.19 21.44
N TRP A 46 6.64 -17.03 20.90
CA TRP A 46 6.59 -16.80 19.46
C TRP A 46 7.98 -16.92 18.82
N ASP A 47 9.01 -16.30 19.40
CA ASP A 47 10.38 -16.32 18.85
C ASP A 47 10.95 -17.74 18.82
N ASN A 48 10.66 -18.56 19.84
CA ASN A 48 11.02 -19.96 19.87
C ASN A 48 10.32 -20.77 18.76
N GLU A 49 9.03 -20.54 18.52
CA GLU A 49 8.28 -21.19 17.42
C GLU A 49 8.85 -20.77 16.05
N PHE A 50 9.03 -19.47 15.86
CA PHE A 50 9.54 -18.88 14.63
C PHE A 50 10.96 -19.34 14.30
N SER A 51 11.85 -19.39 15.29
CA SER A 51 13.22 -19.85 15.13
C SER A 51 13.29 -21.33 14.71
N LYS A 52 12.44 -22.19 15.29
CA LYS A 52 12.35 -23.61 14.90
C LYS A 52 11.94 -23.76 13.44
N ILE A 53 10.93 -23.00 13.00
CA ILE A 53 10.44 -23.04 11.61
C ILE A 53 11.54 -22.58 10.65
N LYS A 54 12.27 -21.50 10.98
CA LYS A 54 13.38 -21.01 10.16
C LYS A 54 14.48 -22.05 9.94
N THR A 55 14.75 -22.86 10.95
CA THR A 55 15.76 -23.93 10.87
C THR A 55 15.27 -25.20 10.17
N THR A 56 13.97 -25.31 9.91
CA THR A 56 13.37 -26.48 9.26
C THR A 56 13.58 -26.41 7.75
N VAL A 57 14.03 -27.51 7.15
CA VAL A 57 14.23 -27.64 5.69
C VAL A 57 13.13 -28.54 5.13
N THR A 58 11.95 -27.95 4.92
CA THR A 58 10.76 -28.61 4.34
C THR A 58 10.20 -27.75 3.21
N GLU A 59 9.49 -28.35 2.26
CA GLU A 59 8.82 -27.62 1.17
C GLU A 59 7.76 -26.64 1.72
N ASP A 60 7.10 -26.98 2.83
CA ASP A 60 6.05 -26.16 3.46
C ASP A 60 6.59 -25.02 4.34
N ARG A 61 7.90 -24.77 4.38
CA ARG A 61 8.51 -23.82 5.30
C ARG A 61 7.91 -22.42 5.18
N ASP A 62 7.72 -21.94 3.95
CA ASP A 62 7.23 -20.58 3.71
C ASP A 62 5.77 -20.43 4.20
N ALA A 63 4.93 -21.46 4.04
CA ALA A 63 3.57 -21.49 4.59
C ALA A 63 3.56 -21.50 6.12
N LEU A 64 4.50 -22.22 6.76
CA LEU A 64 4.65 -22.23 8.21
C LEU A 64 5.11 -20.86 8.75
N VAL A 65 6.03 -20.20 8.04
CA VAL A 65 6.47 -18.83 8.36
C VAL A 65 5.27 -17.89 8.28
N ASP A 66 4.51 -17.93 7.20
CA ASP A 66 3.33 -17.08 7.02
C ASP A 66 2.29 -17.29 8.13
N ALA A 67 2.05 -18.54 8.52
CA ALA A 67 1.11 -18.84 9.61
C ALA A 67 1.58 -18.27 10.96
N VAL A 68 2.88 -18.36 11.27
CA VAL A 68 3.42 -17.83 12.54
C VAL A 68 3.49 -16.31 12.56
N VAL A 69 3.83 -15.69 11.42
CA VAL A 69 3.79 -14.23 11.28
C VAL A 69 2.35 -13.73 11.37
N ASP A 70 1.38 -14.40 10.72
CA ASP A 70 -0.02 -13.97 10.75
C ASP A 70 -0.60 -14.00 12.17
N LYS A 71 -0.24 -14.97 13.01
CA LYS A 71 -0.61 -15.00 14.44
C LYS A 71 -0.11 -13.76 15.19
N MET A 72 1.12 -13.33 14.93
CA MET A 72 1.74 -12.17 15.58
C MET A 72 1.09 -10.85 15.12
N GLU A 73 0.69 -10.79 13.86
CA GLU A 73 0.09 -9.62 13.24
C GLU A 73 -1.44 -9.55 13.46
N ARG A 74 -1.97 -10.14 14.55
CA ARG A 74 -3.37 -9.98 14.99
C ARG A 74 -3.51 -9.05 16.18
N ASP A 75 -4.73 -8.56 16.36
CA ASP A 75 -5.15 -7.71 17.47
C ASP A 75 -4.39 -6.38 17.57
N LEU A 76 -4.05 -5.82 16.41
CA LEU A 76 -3.28 -4.59 16.31
C LEU A 76 -4.12 -3.36 16.69
N ILE A 77 -3.44 -2.28 17.08
CA ILE A 77 -3.99 -0.96 17.36
C ILE A 77 -3.61 -0.02 16.21
N LEU A 78 -4.59 0.70 15.68
CA LEU A 78 -4.34 1.69 14.63
C LEU A 78 -3.64 2.91 15.19
N LEU A 79 -2.47 3.22 14.63
CA LEU A 79 -1.76 4.47 14.92
C LEU A 79 -2.11 5.55 13.91
N GLY A 80 -2.26 5.19 12.63
CA GLY A 80 -2.67 6.11 11.57
C GLY A 80 -2.18 5.68 10.19
N ALA A 81 -2.02 6.65 9.29
CA ALA A 81 -1.48 6.43 7.96
C ALA A 81 -0.49 7.54 7.56
N THR A 82 0.48 7.18 6.72
CA THR A 82 1.40 8.13 6.09
C THR A 82 1.07 8.24 4.60
N ALA A 83 1.45 9.36 4.00
CA ALA A 83 1.34 9.61 2.57
C ALA A 83 2.69 10.06 2.03
N VAL A 84 3.20 9.35 1.04
CA VAL A 84 4.49 9.60 0.40
C VAL A 84 4.23 10.06 -1.02
N GLU A 85 4.76 11.24 -1.34
CA GLU A 85 4.76 11.77 -2.70
C GLU A 85 5.96 11.20 -3.46
N ASP A 86 5.70 10.49 -4.56
CA ASP A 86 6.75 10.18 -5.54
C ASP A 86 7.07 11.46 -6.30
N ARG A 87 8.14 12.15 -5.89
CA ARG A 87 8.57 13.39 -6.54
C ARG A 87 8.91 13.12 -8.00
N LEU A 88 8.11 13.70 -8.90
CA LEU A 88 8.40 13.70 -10.33
C LEU A 88 9.69 14.48 -10.63
N GLN A 89 10.43 14.02 -11.64
CA GLN A 89 11.61 14.74 -12.12
C GLN A 89 11.20 16.14 -12.63
N LYS A 90 11.99 17.16 -12.25
CA LYS A 90 11.79 18.52 -12.76
C LYS A 90 12.22 18.59 -14.23
N GLY A 91 11.26 18.79 -15.13
CA GLY A 91 11.53 19.05 -16.53
C GLY A 91 10.26 19.52 -17.26
N LYS A 92 10.35 20.60 -18.03
CA LYS A 92 9.27 21.03 -18.94
C LYS A 92 9.53 20.42 -20.31
N LEU A 93 8.86 19.33 -20.62
CA LEU A 93 8.82 18.79 -21.99
C LEU A 93 7.58 19.29 -22.75
N SER A 94 7.29 20.60 -22.68
CA SER A 94 6.06 21.19 -23.24
C SER A 94 6.29 22.13 -24.43
N TRP A 95 7.46 22.11 -25.08
CA TRP A 95 7.83 23.12 -26.09
C TRP A 95 8.14 22.60 -27.50
N ALA A 96 7.71 21.39 -27.85
CA ALA A 96 7.83 20.91 -29.23
C ALA A 96 6.58 20.14 -29.65
N LYS A 97 6.26 20.12 -30.95
CA LYS A 97 5.15 19.37 -31.59
C LYS A 97 5.34 17.83 -31.50
N ILE A 98 5.80 17.34 -30.37
CA ILE A 98 6.09 15.94 -30.10
C ILE A 98 4.85 15.35 -29.42
N LYS A 99 4.31 14.27 -29.99
CA LYS A 99 3.26 13.49 -29.35
C LYS A 99 3.92 12.55 -28.36
N LEU A 100 3.63 12.72 -27.08
CA LEU A 100 4.17 11.87 -26.01
C LEU A 100 3.18 10.75 -25.69
N TRP A 101 3.66 9.52 -25.68
CA TRP A 101 2.88 8.32 -25.38
C TRP A 101 3.44 7.71 -24.10
N ILE A 102 2.57 7.45 -23.12
CA ILE A 102 2.93 6.78 -21.87
C ILE A 102 2.55 5.31 -22.00
N LEU A 103 3.53 4.42 -21.80
CA LEU A 103 3.35 2.98 -21.71
C LEU A 103 3.57 2.57 -20.25
N ILE A 104 2.54 2.05 -19.60
CA ILE A 104 2.57 1.60 -18.21
C ILE A 104 2.08 0.15 -18.14
N GLY A 105 2.78 -0.68 -17.36
CA GLY A 105 2.42 -2.08 -17.11
C GLY A 105 1.73 -2.32 -15.75
N ASP A 106 1.36 -1.25 -15.06
CA ASP A 106 0.58 -1.28 -13.82
C ASP A 106 -0.92 -1.03 -14.14
N LYS A 107 -1.71 -0.59 -13.16
CA LYS A 107 -3.14 -0.30 -13.31
C LYS A 107 -3.43 0.94 -14.15
N MET A 108 -4.61 0.94 -14.76
CA MET A 108 -5.10 2.06 -15.59
C MET A 108 -5.22 3.35 -14.77
N GLU A 109 -5.66 3.27 -13.52
CA GLU A 109 -5.82 4.42 -12.63
C GLU A 109 -4.49 5.12 -12.37
N THR A 110 -3.41 4.35 -12.19
CA THR A 110 -2.05 4.88 -12.04
C THR A 110 -1.63 5.68 -13.27
N ALA A 111 -1.90 5.17 -14.46
CA ALA A 111 -1.59 5.84 -15.72
C ALA A 111 -2.38 7.15 -15.90
N VAL A 112 -3.66 7.16 -15.54
CA VAL A 112 -4.50 8.36 -15.60
C VAL A 112 -4.00 9.43 -14.63
N ASN A 113 -3.68 9.05 -13.39
CA ASN A 113 -3.15 9.97 -12.38
C ASN A 113 -1.83 10.60 -12.81
N ILE A 114 -0.90 9.82 -13.35
CA ILE A 114 0.37 10.33 -13.90
C ILE A 114 0.10 11.27 -15.08
N GLY A 115 -0.86 10.93 -15.94
CA GLY A 115 -1.26 11.77 -17.07
C GLY A 115 -1.73 13.17 -16.65
N TYR A 116 -2.52 13.26 -15.57
CA TYR A 116 -2.93 14.55 -14.99
C TYR A 116 -1.77 15.27 -14.29
N ALA A 117 -0.96 14.57 -13.49
CA ALA A 117 0.19 15.16 -12.78
C ALA A 117 1.21 15.78 -13.74
N CYS A 118 1.42 15.15 -14.91
CA CYS A 118 2.30 15.66 -15.96
C CYS A 118 1.64 16.65 -16.92
N SER A 119 0.38 17.06 -16.68
CA SER A 119 -0.42 17.94 -17.56
C SER A 119 -0.57 17.41 -19.00
N LEU A 120 -0.48 16.09 -19.19
CA LEU A 120 -0.71 15.43 -20.47
C LEU A 120 -2.20 15.21 -20.72
N LEU A 121 -2.95 14.99 -19.64
CA LEU A 121 -4.42 14.94 -19.65
C LEU A 121 -4.97 16.24 -19.04
N ARG A 122 -6.02 16.78 -19.66
CA ARG A 122 -6.77 17.94 -19.16
C ARG A 122 -8.23 17.54 -18.97
N GLN A 123 -8.92 18.20 -18.04
CA GLN A 123 -10.30 17.87 -17.69
C GLN A 123 -11.29 18.02 -18.86
N ASP A 124 -10.97 18.85 -19.85
CA ASP A 124 -11.78 19.09 -21.05
C ASP A 124 -11.54 18.07 -22.18
N MET A 125 -10.59 17.14 -22.01
CA MET A 125 -10.28 16.14 -23.03
C MET A 125 -11.33 15.03 -23.03
N LYS A 126 -11.70 14.55 -24.22
CA LYS A 126 -12.54 13.35 -24.37
C LYS A 126 -11.70 12.10 -24.11
N HIS A 127 -12.13 11.28 -23.15
CA HIS A 127 -11.50 9.99 -22.84
C HIS A 127 -12.02 8.92 -23.81
N ILE A 128 -11.10 8.21 -24.48
CA ILE A 128 -11.42 7.05 -25.31
C ILE A 128 -10.76 5.85 -24.66
N VAL A 129 -11.57 4.88 -24.21
CA VAL A 129 -11.11 3.64 -23.60
C VAL A 129 -11.34 2.51 -24.59
N ILE A 130 -10.29 1.74 -24.85
CA ILE A 130 -10.34 0.55 -25.71
C ILE A 130 -9.93 -0.63 -24.85
N THR A 131 -10.85 -1.57 -24.65
CA THR A 131 -10.62 -2.84 -23.97
C THR A 131 -10.65 -3.96 -25.00
N LEU A 132 -9.82 -4.97 -24.81
CA LEU A 132 -10.01 -6.26 -25.47
C LEU A 132 -11.01 -7.01 -24.59
N ASP A 133 -12.22 -7.22 -25.08
CA ASP A 133 -13.17 -8.14 -24.45
C ASP A 133 -12.58 -9.55 -24.35
#